data_AF-A0A6P3J1Y1-F1
#
_entry.id   AF-A0A6P3J1Y1-F1
#
_cell.length_a   1.000
_cell.length_b   1.000
_cell.length_c   1.000
_cell.angle_alpha   90.00
_cell.angle_beta   90.00
_cell.angle_gamma   90.00
#
_symmetry.space_group_name_H-M   'P 1'
#
loop_
_entity.id
_entity.type
_entity.pdbx_description
1 polymer ?
#
loop_
_entity_poly.entity_id
_entity_poly.type
_entity_poly.pdbx_seq_one_letter_code
_entity_poly.pdbx_strand_id
1 'polypeptide(L)'
;KDHFFSPQFLDSNQENDLLWEEKVPERTAITELHQTPHVSFSESDIPPSESTELPVDWSIKTRLLFTSSQPFTWADHLKAQEEAQGIIQHCRATEVTLPQSIQDPKLSTELRCAFQRSLIYWLHPALSWLPLFPRIGADRKMAGKTTPWSNDETLQHVLMSDWSVSFTSLYNLLKTKLCPYFYVCTYQFTILFRAAGLAGDDVITALISPTTRGIREAMKNEGIEFSLPLIKENGPEKRKASGTGLRHGEEQAISDEDEEESFSWLEEMGVQDKIKKPDVLSIKLRKEIHEVQMDHRPESVVLVKGMNTFTLLNFLINCKSLIATSGPQAGLPPTLLSPVAFRGATMQMLKARSVNVKTQALSGYRNQFSLEITGPIMPHSLHSVMMLLQSSQNGSFSAGLYTHEPTAVFNICPPKDNVLDKEAVHEELANCGLHPKTLDHLCRTPVLGKLSLRHVEMSDYIYNWRS
;
A
#
# COMPACT_ATOMS: atom_id res chain seq x y z
N LYS A 1 58.25 17.12 -47.44
CA LYS A 1 56.95 17.31 -48.12
C LYS A 1 56.45 15.92 -48.48
N ASP A 2 55.36 15.56 -47.80
CA ASP A 2 54.40 14.50 -48.09
C ASP A 2 54.92 13.07 -48.21
N HIS A 3 55.03 12.40 -47.05
CA HIS A 3 54.90 10.95 -46.99
C HIS A 3 53.45 10.61 -46.61
N PHE A 4 52.61 10.39 -47.62
CA PHE A 4 51.37 9.63 -47.47
C PHE A 4 51.73 8.14 -47.58
N PHE A 5 51.54 7.40 -46.48
CA PHE A 5 51.55 5.93 -46.48
C PHE A 5 50.10 5.44 -46.62
N SER A 6 49.84 4.62 -47.64
CA SER A 6 48.63 3.82 -47.78
C SER A 6 48.60 2.68 -46.74
N PRO A 7 47.46 2.32 -46.12
CA PRO A 7 47.36 1.05 -45.42
C PRO A 7 46.97 -0.06 -46.41
N GLN A 8 47.85 -1.06 -46.52
CA GLN A 8 47.61 -2.33 -47.21
C GLN A 8 46.66 -3.20 -46.39
N PHE A 9 45.67 -3.79 -47.07
CA PHE A 9 44.92 -4.95 -46.61
C PHE A 9 45.88 -6.14 -46.42
N LEU A 10 45.84 -6.76 -45.25
CA LEU A 10 46.42 -8.08 -44.99
C LEU A 10 45.41 -8.88 -44.16
N ASP A 11 44.80 -9.86 -44.83
CA ASP A 11 44.16 -11.02 -44.22
C ASP A 11 45.23 -11.85 -43.49
N SER A 12 44.99 -12.18 -42.22
CA SER A 12 45.52 -13.41 -41.64
C SER A 12 44.56 -13.94 -40.58
N ASN A 13 43.80 -14.96 -41.00
CA ASN A 13 43.12 -15.92 -40.13
C ASN A 13 44.10 -16.50 -39.11
N GLN A 14 43.82 -16.28 -37.83
CA GLN A 14 44.32 -17.13 -36.75
C GLN A 14 43.21 -17.26 -35.71
N GLU A 15 42.40 -18.29 -35.92
CA GLU A 15 41.50 -18.86 -34.92
C GLU A 15 42.37 -19.36 -33.75
N ASN A 16 42.28 -18.69 -32.60
CA ASN A 16 42.66 -19.26 -31.32
C ASN A 16 41.39 -19.83 -30.69
N ASP A 17 41.15 -21.09 -31.02
CA ASP A 17 40.13 -21.94 -30.42
C ASP A 17 40.66 -22.42 -29.06
N LEU A 18 40.29 -21.71 -27.99
CA LEU A 18 40.47 -22.15 -26.61
C LEU A 18 39.10 -22.25 -25.96
N LEU A 19 38.51 -23.44 -26.13
CA LEU A 19 37.40 -23.99 -25.37
C LEU A 19 37.61 -23.78 -23.86
N TRP A 20 36.87 -22.85 -23.27
CA TRP A 20 36.69 -22.81 -21.83
C TRP A 20 35.68 -23.90 -21.44
N GLU A 21 36.18 -25.08 -21.08
CA GLU A 21 35.42 -26.09 -20.35
C GLU A 21 34.94 -25.49 -19.02
N GLU A 22 33.66 -25.19 -18.93
CA GLU A 22 33.01 -24.82 -17.68
C GLU A 22 32.82 -26.08 -16.84
N LYS A 23 33.82 -26.39 -16.00
CA LYS A 23 33.73 -27.44 -14.96
C LYS A 23 32.62 -27.10 -13.97
N VAL A 24 31.49 -27.77 -14.12
CA VAL A 24 30.45 -27.90 -13.09
C VAL A 24 31.08 -28.57 -11.85
N PRO A 25 31.09 -27.93 -10.66
CA PRO A 25 31.39 -28.65 -9.45
C PRO A 25 30.14 -29.42 -9.02
N GLU A 26 30.19 -30.76 -9.13
CA GLU A 26 29.31 -31.66 -8.41
C GLU A 26 29.33 -31.29 -6.91
N ARG A 27 28.22 -30.76 -6.40
CA ARG A 27 27.95 -30.72 -4.96
C ARG A 27 26.85 -31.72 -4.64
N THR A 28 27.32 -32.75 -3.94
CA THR A 28 26.62 -33.78 -3.19
C THR A 28 25.31 -33.28 -2.58
N ALA A 29 24.25 -34.05 -2.84
CA ALA A 29 22.94 -33.87 -2.25
C ALA A 29 23.02 -33.86 -0.71
N ILE A 30 22.72 -32.70 -0.12
CA ILE A 30 22.26 -32.60 1.27
C ILE A 30 20.79 -32.20 1.19
N THR A 31 19.94 -33.16 1.53
CA THR A 31 18.49 -33.03 1.62
C THR A 31 18.14 -32.14 2.81
N GLU A 32 18.18 -30.81 2.63
CA GLU A 32 17.53 -29.89 3.58
C GLU A 32 16.07 -29.72 3.17
N LEU A 33 15.19 -30.41 3.89
CA LEU A 33 13.75 -30.17 3.88
C LEU A 33 13.49 -28.70 4.24
N HIS A 34 13.18 -27.87 3.24
CA HIS A 34 12.52 -26.59 3.48
C HIS A 34 11.09 -26.88 3.96
N GLN A 35 10.94 -26.98 5.28
CA GLN A 35 9.65 -26.88 5.95
C GLN A 35 9.02 -25.54 5.55
N THR A 36 7.78 -25.62 5.04
CA THR A 36 6.85 -24.50 5.01
C THR A 36 6.89 -23.79 6.36
N PRO A 37 7.15 -22.47 6.44
CA PRO A 37 7.06 -21.78 7.71
C PRO A 37 5.60 -21.88 8.16
N HIS A 38 5.38 -22.67 9.20
CA HIS A 38 4.14 -22.67 9.97
C HIS A 38 3.96 -21.24 10.46
N VAL A 39 2.97 -20.54 9.93
CA VAL A 39 2.58 -19.23 10.42
C VAL A 39 2.06 -19.46 11.84
N SER A 40 2.82 -19.03 12.84
CA SER A 40 2.36 -18.98 14.22
C SER A 40 1.35 -17.84 14.34
N PHE A 41 0.09 -18.20 14.56
CA PHE A 41 -1.05 -17.30 14.62
C PHE A 41 -1.06 -16.53 15.95
N SER A 42 -1.26 -15.21 15.90
CA SER A 42 -1.42 -14.34 17.07
C SER A 42 -2.88 -13.96 17.26
N GLU A 43 -3.30 -13.80 18.51
CA GLU A 43 -4.67 -13.67 19.05
C GLU A 43 -5.47 -12.41 18.66
N SER A 44 -5.07 -11.66 17.62
CA SER A 44 -5.66 -10.37 17.25
C SER A 44 -6.40 -10.36 15.91
N ASP A 45 -6.76 -11.53 15.38
CA ASP A 45 -7.43 -11.65 14.08
C ASP A 45 -8.95 -11.41 14.24
N ILE A 46 -9.55 -10.58 13.39
CA ILE A 46 -11.02 -10.47 13.28
C ILE A 46 -11.55 -11.86 12.84
N PRO A 47 -12.63 -12.38 13.45
CA PRO A 47 -13.19 -13.68 13.06
C PRO A 47 -13.58 -13.69 11.57
N PRO A 48 -13.47 -14.85 10.90
CA PRO A 48 -13.81 -14.97 9.49
C PRO A 48 -15.25 -14.51 9.26
N SER A 49 -15.41 -13.48 8.43
CA SER A 49 -16.71 -12.94 8.06
C SER A 49 -17.11 -13.49 6.70
N GLU A 50 -18.24 -14.19 6.63
CA GLU A 50 -18.83 -14.66 5.38
C GLU A 50 -19.49 -13.47 4.67
N SER A 51 -19.04 -13.14 3.46
CA SER A 51 -19.60 -12.03 2.69
C SER A 51 -19.51 -12.31 1.20
N THR A 52 -20.48 -11.82 0.43
CA THR A 52 -20.43 -11.88 -1.04
C THR A 52 -19.36 -10.94 -1.61
N GLU A 53 -18.88 -10.00 -0.81
CA GLU A 53 -18.00 -8.91 -1.26
C GLU A 53 -16.84 -8.72 -0.28
N LEU A 54 -15.62 -8.67 -0.82
CA LEU A 54 -14.41 -8.44 -0.05
C LEU A 54 -14.45 -7.05 0.61
N PRO A 55 -13.94 -6.86 1.84
CA PRO A 55 -13.76 -5.53 2.42
C PRO A 55 -12.66 -4.76 1.68
N VAL A 56 -12.79 -3.44 1.68
CA VAL A 56 -11.80 -2.55 1.07
C VAL A 56 -10.52 -2.57 1.89
N ASP A 57 -9.40 -2.77 1.20
CA ASP A 57 -8.07 -2.73 1.80
C ASP A 57 -7.18 -1.69 1.09
N TRP A 58 -6.96 -0.57 1.76
CA TRP A 58 -6.12 0.57 1.37
C TRP A 58 -4.63 0.37 1.65
N SER A 59 -4.22 -0.77 2.18
CA SER A 59 -2.81 -1.08 2.37
C SER A 59 -2.16 -1.55 1.05
N ILE A 60 -0.87 -1.28 0.89
CA ILE A 60 -0.11 -1.75 -0.27
C ILE A 60 0.39 -3.16 0.04
N LYS A 61 0.12 -4.13 -0.85
CA LYS A 61 0.72 -5.47 -0.73
C LYS A 61 2.06 -5.50 -1.46
N THR A 62 2.97 -6.30 -0.96
CA THR A 62 4.30 -6.56 -1.56
C THR A 62 4.33 -7.86 -2.35
N ARG A 63 3.45 -8.80 -1.97
CA ARG A 63 3.30 -10.13 -2.56
C ARG A 63 1.88 -10.63 -2.38
N LEU A 64 1.34 -11.25 -3.44
CA LEU A 64 0.12 -12.06 -3.42
C LEU A 64 0.51 -13.50 -3.76
N LEU A 65 -0.02 -14.46 -3.02
CA LEU A 65 0.13 -15.88 -3.31
C LEU A 65 -1.25 -16.52 -3.42
N PHE A 66 -1.69 -16.75 -4.65
CA PHE A 66 -2.93 -17.44 -4.93
C PHE A 66 -2.70 -18.94 -5.02
N THR A 67 -3.66 -19.74 -4.54
CA THR A 67 -3.69 -21.18 -4.81
C THR A 67 -5.08 -21.63 -5.22
N SER A 68 -5.16 -22.60 -6.14
CA SER A 68 -6.42 -23.17 -6.62
C SER A 68 -6.24 -24.63 -7.00
N SER A 69 -7.36 -25.36 -7.07
CA SER A 69 -7.43 -26.72 -7.64
C SER A 69 -7.34 -26.70 -9.17
N GLN A 70 -7.64 -25.56 -9.80
CA GLN A 70 -7.53 -25.34 -11.24
C GLN A 70 -6.22 -24.62 -11.60
N PRO A 71 -5.63 -24.90 -12.78
CA PRO A 71 -4.35 -24.34 -13.16
C PRO A 71 -4.40 -22.87 -13.57
N PHE A 72 -3.32 -22.15 -13.30
CA PHE A 72 -3.10 -20.75 -13.72
C PHE A 72 -2.38 -20.64 -15.07
N THR A 73 -2.55 -21.63 -15.96
CA THR A 73 -1.87 -21.67 -17.27
C THR A 73 -2.21 -20.49 -18.18
N TRP A 74 -3.32 -19.79 -17.91
CA TRP A 74 -3.72 -18.56 -18.58
C TRP A 74 -2.89 -17.35 -18.15
N ALA A 75 -2.19 -17.40 -17.01
CA ALA A 75 -1.29 -16.33 -16.55
C ALA A 75 0.16 -16.50 -17.04
N ASP A 76 0.51 -17.68 -17.57
CA ASP A 76 1.84 -17.99 -18.09
C ASP A 76 1.93 -17.78 -19.62
N HIS A 77 3.15 -17.54 -20.10
CA HIS A 77 3.53 -17.45 -21.52
C HIS A 77 2.53 -16.63 -22.35
N LEU A 78 2.38 -15.35 -22.03
CA LEU A 78 1.52 -14.44 -22.77
C LEU A 78 2.05 -14.22 -24.18
N LYS A 79 1.14 -14.16 -25.15
CA LYS A 79 1.50 -13.83 -26.53
C LYS A 79 1.81 -12.33 -26.59
N ALA A 80 2.77 -11.94 -27.43
CA ALA A 80 3.13 -10.53 -27.62
C ALA A 80 1.92 -9.62 -27.94
N GLN A 81 0.93 -10.15 -28.68
CA GLN A 81 -0.31 -9.42 -28.96
C GLN A 81 -1.16 -9.18 -27.70
N GLU A 82 -1.26 -10.17 -26.81
CA GLU A 82 -2.04 -10.08 -25.57
C GLU A 82 -1.39 -9.09 -24.59
N GLU A 83 -0.06 -9.10 -24.50
CA GLU A 83 0.72 -8.15 -23.72
C GLU A 83 0.54 -6.71 -24.25
N ALA A 84 0.73 -6.51 -25.55
CA ALA A 84 0.56 -5.20 -26.18
C ALA A 84 -0.86 -4.67 -26.01
N GLN A 85 -1.87 -5.52 -26.17
CA GLN A 85 -3.27 -5.14 -25.99
C GLN A 85 -3.58 -4.79 -24.53
N GLY A 86 -3.08 -5.57 -23.56
CA GLY A 86 -3.23 -5.26 -22.13
C GLY A 86 -2.64 -3.90 -21.74
N ILE A 87 -1.45 -3.58 -22.26
CA ILE A 87 -0.81 -2.26 -22.06
C ILE A 87 -1.67 -1.12 -22.59
N ILE A 88 -2.15 -1.24 -23.83
CA ILE A 88 -2.99 -0.22 -24.45
C ILE A 88 -4.33 -0.08 -23.73
N GLN A 89 -4.93 -1.19 -23.31
CA GLN A 89 -6.16 -1.17 -22.53
C GLN A 89 -5.97 -0.45 -21.20
N HIS A 90 -4.83 -0.65 -20.51
CA HIS A 90 -4.51 0.09 -19.28
C HIS A 90 -4.39 1.60 -19.54
N CYS A 91 -3.59 2.01 -20.53
CA CYS A 91 -3.40 3.42 -20.86
C CYS A 91 -4.71 4.13 -21.25
N ARG A 92 -5.61 3.42 -21.92
CA ARG A 92 -6.90 3.96 -22.38
C ARG A 92 -8.03 3.75 -21.38
N ALA A 93 -7.75 3.16 -20.23
CA ALA A 93 -8.74 2.77 -19.24
C ALA A 93 -9.93 1.97 -19.81
N THR A 94 -9.72 1.19 -20.88
CA THR A 94 -10.80 0.48 -21.60
C THR A 94 -11.56 -0.49 -20.70
N GLU A 95 -12.86 -0.34 -20.53
CA GLU A 95 -13.61 -1.28 -19.71
C GLU A 95 -13.53 -2.70 -20.27
N VAL A 96 -13.23 -3.68 -19.40
CA VAL A 96 -13.20 -5.11 -19.76
C VAL A 96 -14.15 -5.85 -18.84
N THR A 97 -15.25 -6.34 -19.40
CA THR A 97 -16.20 -7.19 -18.68
C THR A 97 -15.96 -8.65 -19.06
N LEU A 98 -15.73 -9.50 -18.06
CA LEU A 98 -15.61 -10.94 -18.22
C LEU A 98 -16.90 -11.64 -17.77
N PRO A 99 -17.22 -12.82 -18.34
CA PRO A 99 -18.31 -13.65 -17.83
C PRO A 99 -18.00 -14.18 -16.43
N GLN A 100 -19.04 -14.56 -15.68
CA GLN A 100 -18.90 -15.07 -14.30
C GLN A 100 -18.05 -16.35 -14.19
N SER A 101 -18.03 -17.18 -15.23
CA SER A 101 -17.20 -18.38 -15.31
C SER A 101 -16.69 -18.57 -16.74
N ILE A 102 -15.40 -18.81 -16.88
CA ILE A 102 -14.74 -19.06 -18.17
C ILE A 102 -14.42 -20.56 -18.25
N GLN A 103 -14.97 -21.25 -19.27
CA GLN A 103 -14.78 -22.70 -19.42
C GLN A 103 -13.32 -23.08 -19.75
N ASP A 104 -12.66 -22.33 -20.63
CA ASP A 104 -11.23 -22.50 -20.93
C ASP A 104 -10.48 -21.17 -20.76
N PRO A 105 -9.95 -20.90 -19.55
CA PRO A 105 -9.20 -19.68 -19.26
C PRO A 105 -7.98 -19.48 -20.17
N LYS A 106 -7.35 -20.56 -20.63
CA LYS A 106 -6.10 -20.47 -21.42
C LYS A 106 -6.37 -19.94 -22.84
N LEU A 107 -7.56 -20.19 -23.39
CA LEU A 107 -7.94 -19.74 -24.72
C LEU A 107 -8.61 -18.35 -24.73
N SER A 108 -9.01 -17.81 -23.57
CA SER A 108 -9.62 -16.48 -23.50
C SER A 108 -8.57 -15.38 -23.64
N THR A 109 -8.56 -14.72 -24.80
CA THR A 109 -7.72 -13.56 -25.07
C THR A 109 -8.08 -12.38 -24.18
N GLU A 110 -9.36 -12.21 -23.87
CA GLU A 110 -9.88 -11.11 -23.03
C GLU A 110 -9.37 -11.22 -21.60
N LEU A 111 -9.43 -12.42 -21.00
CA LEU A 111 -8.90 -12.69 -19.66
C LEU A 111 -7.40 -12.39 -19.60
N ARG A 112 -6.66 -12.85 -20.62
CA ARG A 112 -5.20 -12.72 -20.70
C ARG A 112 -4.76 -11.26 -20.86
N CYS A 113 -5.47 -10.49 -21.69
CA CYS A 113 -5.26 -9.03 -21.81
C CYS A 113 -5.63 -8.29 -20.52
N ALA A 114 -6.76 -8.66 -19.89
CA ALA A 114 -7.21 -8.06 -18.64
C ALA A 114 -6.23 -8.34 -17.48
N PHE A 115 -5.64 -9.53 -17.46
CA PHE A 115 -4.57 -9.87 -16.53
C PHE A 115 -3.36 -8.96 -16.72
N GLN A 116 -2.89 -8.82 -17.96
CA GLN A 116 -1.78 -7.92 -18.29
C GLN A 116 -2.05 -6.48 -17.84
N ARG A 117 -3.25 -5.96 -18.11
CA ARG A 117 -3.68 -4.66 -17.62
C ARG A 117 -3.59 -4.57 -16.08
N SER A 118 -4.11 -5.56 -15.36
CA SER A 118 -4.20 -5.54 -13.88
C SER A 118 -2.84 -5.49 -13.18
N LEU A 119 -1.76 -5.84 -13.89
CA LEU A 119 -0.39 -5.83 -13.38
C LEU A 119 0.30 -4.48 -13.56
N ILE A 120 -0.28 -3.52 -14.30
CA ILE A 120 0.37 -2.26 -14.62
C ILE A 120 0.09 -1.22 -13.52
N TYR A 121 1.12 -0.47 -13.17
CA TYR A 121 1.03 0.67 -12.25
C TYR A 121 1.98 1.79 -12.69
N TRP A 122 1.77 2.99 -12.16
CA TRP A 122 2.59 4.17 -12.48
C TRP A 122 3.46 4.56 -11.30
N LEU A 123 4.74 4.80 -11.56
CA LEU A 123 5.76 5.07 -10.54
C LEU A 123 6.66 6.24 -10.96
N HIS A 124 6.98 7.13 -10.01
CA HIS A 124 7.96 8.20 -10.21
C HIS A 124 8.72 8.53 -8.91
N PRO A 125 10.05 8.78 -8.94
CA PRO A 125 10.92 8.56 -10.09
C PRO A 125 11.13 7.06 -10.33
N ALA A 126 11.52 6.66 -11.54
CA ALA A 126 11.85 5.27 -11.86
C ALA A 126 13.32 5.16 -12.27
N LEU A 127 14.07 4.35 -11.53
CA LEU A 127 15.48 4.05 -11.81
C LEU A 127 15.64 2.57 -12.11
N SER A 128 16.02 2.21 -13.33
CA SER A 128 16.04 0.81 -13.78
C SER A 128 16.98 -0.10 -12.97
N TRP A 129 17.99 0.49 -12.32
CA TRP A 129 18.98 -0.23 -11.51
C TRP A 129 18.66 -0.28 -10.01
N LEU A 130 17.64 0.44 -9.54
CA LEU A 130 17.34 0.58 -8.12
C LEU A 130 15.83 0.51 -7.87
N PRO A 131 15.33 -0.49 -7.11
CA PRO A 131 13.94 -0.50 -6.69
C PRO A 131 13.69 0.65 -5.71
N LEU A 132 12.66 1.45 -6.01
CA LEU A 132 12.27 2.60 -5.20
C LEU A 132 11.03 2.33 -4.34
N PHE A 133 10.59 1.07 -4.27
CA PHE A 133 9.60 0.58 -3.33
C PHE A 133 9.98 -0.83 -2.85
N PRO A 134 9.80 -1.17 -1.56
CA PRO A 134 9.41 -0.26 -0.46
C PRO A 134 10.53 0.74 -0.14
N ARG A 135 10.17 1.85 0.53
CA ARG A 135 11.13 2.82 1.09
C ARG A 135 11.43 2.52 2.56
N ILE A 136 10.39 2.29 3.35
CA ILE A 136 10.51 1.84 4.74
C ILE A 136 10.86 0.35 4.75
N GLY A 137 11.99 -0.01 5.38
CA GLY A 137 12.46 -1.40 5.49
C GLY A 137 13.22 -1.93 4.26
N ALA A 138 13.64 -1.04 3.34
CA ALA A 138 14.36 -1.40 2.12
C ALA A 138 15.76 -2.01 2.36
N ASP A 139 16.37 -1.76 3.52
CA ASP A 139 17.81 -1.95 3.77
C ASP A 139 18.32 -3.40 3.76
N ARG A 140 17.45 -4.41 3.90
CA ARG A 140 17.93 -5.79 4.10
C ARG A 140 18.59 -6.44 2.88
N LYS A 141 18.37 -5.92 1.66
CA LYS A 141 18.85 -6.56 0.41
C LYS A 141 19.91 -5.76 -0.35
N MET A 142 20.24 -4.54 0.08
CA MET A 142 21.06 -3.60 -0.70
C MET A 142 22.21 -2.95 0.08
N ALA A 143 22.51 -3.44 1.28
CA ALA A 143 23.62 -2.95 2.09
C ALA A 143 24.98 -3.14 1.38
N GLY A 144 25.85 -2.11 1.46
CA GLY A 144 27.26 -2.18 1.04
C GLY A 144 27.57 -1.74 -0.40
N LYS A 145 26.59 -1.32 -1.20
CA LYS A 145 26.84 -0.72 -2.52
C LYS A 145 27.11 0.79 -2.38
N THR A 146 28.07 1.29 -3.14
CA THR A 146 28.36 2.73 -3.22
C THR A 146 27.14 3.46 -3.80
N THR A 147 26.78 4.60 -3.21
CA THR A 147 25.66 5.45 -3.61
C THR A 147 26.20 6.75 -4.22
N PRO A 148 26.74 6.73 -5.45
CA PRO A 148 27.38 7.92 -6.04
C PRO A 148 26.42 9.13 -6.11
N TRP A 149 25.11 8.89 -6.29
CA TRP A 149 24.09 9.93 -6.32
C TRP A 149 23.82 10.61 -4.97
N SER A 150 24.21 10.01 -3.84
CA SER A 150 23.98 10.62 -2.51
C SER A 150 24.85 11.83 -2.24
N ASN A 151 25.94 12.01 -3.00
CA ASN A 151 26.89 13.10 -2.83
C ASN A 151 26.77 14.19 -3.92
N ASP A 152 25.95 13.96 -4.94
CA ASP A 152 25.76 14.90 -6.04
C ASP A 152 24.54 15.79 -5.78
N GLU A 153 24.78 16.94 -5.15
CA GLU A 153 23.73 17.92 -4.82
C GLU A 153 23.00 18.43 -6.07
N THR A 154 23.68 18.52 -7.21
CA THR A 154 23.08 19.00 -8.46
C THR A 154 22.08 18.01 -9.01
N LEU A 155 22.43 16.72 -9.02
CA LEU A 155 21.54 15.63 -9.40
C LEU A 155 20.33 15.56 -8.47
N GLN A 156 20.55 15.65 -7.15
CA GLN A 156 19.47 15.62 -6.16
C GLN A 156 18.49 16.77 -6.35
N HIS A 157 19.00 17.99 -6.61
CA HIS A 157 18.16 19.15 -6.87
C HIS A 157 17.33 18.99 -8.15
N VAL A 158 17.93 18.45 -9.23
CA VAL A 158 17.20 18.18 -10.49
C VAL A 158 16.10 17.14 -10.27
N LEU A 159 16.41 16.02 -9.59
CA LEU A 159 15.44 14.97 -9.29
C LEU A 159 14.30 15.48 -8.40
N MET A 160 14.61 16.29 -7.39
CA MET A 160 13.60 16.86 -6.49
C MET A 160 12.72 17.90 -7.21
N SER A 161 13.29 18.69 -8.13
CA SER A 161 12.55 19.63 -8.96
C SER A 161 11.56 18.90 -9.89
N ASP A 162 12.02 17.85 -10.58
CA ASP A 162 11.16 17.03 -11.45
C ASP A 162 10.08 16.29 -10.64
N TRP A 163 10.44 15.78 -9.47
CA TRP A 163 9.49 15.17 -8.54
C TRP A 163 8.40 16.15 -8.08
N SER A 164 8.76 17.40 -7.78
CA SER A 164 7.81 18.43 -7.34
C SER A 164 6.77 18.76 -8.41
N VAL A 165 7.21 18.81 -9.67
CA VAL A 165 6.33 18.98 -10.84
C VAL A 165 5.40 17.79 -11.01
N SER A 166 5.94 16.57 -10.89
CA SER A 166 5.17 15.32 -10.99
C SER A 166 4.14 15.17 -9.86
N PHE A 167 4.52 15.50 -8.63
CA PHE A 167 3.64 15.47 -7.46
C PHE A 167 2.51 16.50 -7.57
N THR A 168 2.81 17.72 -8.01
CA THR A 168 1.80 18.76 -8.27
C THR A 168 0.82 18.31 -9.37
N SER A 169 1.33 17.71 -10.45
CA SER A 169 0.48 17.16 -11.52
C SER A 169 -0.46 16.07 -10.99
N LEU A 170 0.04 15.18 -10.14
CA LEU A 170 -0.74 14.08 -9.58
C LEU A 170 -1.81 14.59 -8.60
N TYR A 171 -1.49 15.58 -7.78
CA TYR A 171 -2.46 16.25 -6.92
C TYR A 171 -3.57 16.97 -7.72
N ASN A 172 -3.22 17.58 -8.85
CA ASN A 172 -4.22 18.20 -9.72
C ASN A 172 -5.19 17.16 -10.31
N LEU A 173 -4.68 15.99 -10.74
CA LEU A 173 -5.53 14.89 -11.20
C LEU A 173 -6.47 14.38 -10.09
N LEU A 174 -5.97 14.31 -8.86
CA LEU A 174 -6.78 13.95 -7.68
C LEU A 174 -7.90 14.98 -7.44
N LYS A 175 -7.55 16.27 -7.48
CA LYS A 175 -8.49 17.38 -7.28
C LYS A 175 -9.60 17.39 -8.34
N THR A 176 -9.28 17.01 -9.58
CA THR A 176 -10.24 16.92 -10.67
C THR A 176 -10.89 15.55 -10.80
N LYS A 177 -10.74 14.65 -9.82
CA LYS A 177 -11.35 13.30 -9.81
C LYS A 177 -10.94 12.41 -11.00
N LEU A 178 -9.82 12.72 -11.66
CA LEU A 178 -9.23 11.92 -12.75
C LEU A 178 -8.19 10.92 -12.24
N CYS A 179 -7.71 11.11 -11.00
CA CYS A 179 -6.98 10.12 -10.24
C CYS A 179 -7.79 9.83 -8.98
N PRO A 180 -8.18 8.57 -8.71
CA PRO A 180 -8.97 8.27 -7.52
C PRO A 180 -8.12 8.40 -6.26
N TYR A 181 -6.88 7.91 -6.28
CA TYR A 181 -5.99 7.96 -5.14
C TYR A 181 -4.54 7.78 -5.60
N PHE A 182 -3.59 8.14 -4.75
CA PHE A 182 -2.18 7.81 -4.96
C PHE A 182 -1.42 7.75 -3.62
N TYR A 183 -0.22 7.16 -3.65
CA TYR A 183 0.66 7.10 -2.50
C TYR A 183 1.94 7.92 -2.70
N VAL A 184 2.43 8.51 -1.60
CA VAL A 184 3.76 9.09 -1.49
C VAL A 184 4.54 8.28 -0.47
N CYS A 185 5.53 7.50 -0.92
CA CYS A 185 6.33 6.65 -0.06
C CYS A 185 7.67 7.34 0.22
N THR A 186 7.90 7.70 1.49
CA THR A 186 9.18 8.23 1.98
C THR A 186 9.91 7.14 2.78
N TYR A 187 11.14 7.41 3.21
CA TYR A 187 11.90 6.48 4.05
C TYR A 187 11.40 6.42 5.50
N GLN A 188 10.61 7.40 5.94
CA GLN A 188 10.09 7.48 7.32
C GLN A 188 8.60 7.17 7.41
N PHE A 189 7.83 7.55 6.39
CA PHE A 189 6.39 7.47 6.39
C PHE A 189 5.83 7.31 4.97
N THR A 190 4.59 6.86 4.88
CA THR A 190 3.83 6.82 3.64
C THR A 190 2.61 7.73 3.78
N ILE A 191 2.21 8.36 2.68
CA ILE A 191 0.98 9.12 2.59
C ILE A 191 0.05 8.46 1.59
N LEU A 192 -1.22 8.29 1.93
CA LEU A 192 -2.30 7.95 1.01
C LEU A 192 -3.18 9.20 0.79
N PHE A 193 -3.19 9.72 -0.43
CA PHE A 193 -4.13 10.74 -0.87
C PHE A 193 -5.33 10.09 -1.55
N ARG A 194 -6.55 10.48 -1.19
CA ARG A 194 -7.80 9.99 -1.79
C ARG A 194 -8.65 11.15 -2.27
N ALA A 195 -9.24 11.00 -3.45
CA ALA A 195 -10.18 11.95 -4.01
C ALA A 195 -11.47 11.99 -3.17
N ALA A 196 -12.19 13.10 -3.26
CA ALA A 196 -13.53 13.23 -2.70
C ALA A 196 -14.45 12.13 -3.28
N GLY A 197 -15.23 11.50 -2.42
CA GLY A 197 -16.14 10.38 -2.72
C GLY A 197 -15.59 9.00 -2.36
N LEU A 198 -14.27 8.87 -2.15
CA LEU A 198 -13.65 7.59 -1.81
C LEU A 198 -13.60 7.34 -0.31
N ALA A 199 -13.62 6.05 0.06
CA ALA A 199 -13.70 5.60 1.46
C ALA A 199 -14.84 6.27 2.24
N GLY A 200 -15.86 6.77 1.52
CA GLY A 200 -17.00 7.54 2.01
C GLY A 200 -16.70 8.92 2.60
N ASP A 201 -15.58 9.58 2.28
CA ASP A 201 -15.35 11.00 2.62
C ASP A 201 -15.81 11.90 1.45
N ASP A 202 -16.42 13.05 1.74
CA ASP A 202 -16.94 14.01 0.74
C ASP A 202 -15.89 15.00 0.23
N VAL A 203 -14.72 15.01 0.88
CA VAL A 203 -13.58 15.87 0.57
C VAL A 203 -12.32 15.05 0.27
N ILE A 204 -11.31 15.70 -0.31
CA ILE A 204 -9.99 15.10 -0.44
C ILE A 204 -9.43 14.80 0.95
N THR A 205 -8.86 13.61 1.11
CA THR A 205 -8.22 13.20 2.37
C THR A 205 -6.79 12.75 2.14
N ALA A 206 -5.92 13.00 3.11
CA ALA A 206 -4.56 12.52 3.14
C ALA A 206 -4.28 11.83 4.49
N LEU A 207 -3.94 10.54 4.44
CA LEU A 207 -3.56 9.73 5.60
C LEU A 207 -2.04 9.57 5.62
N ILE A 208 -1.39 9.92 6.72
CA ILE A 208 0.08 9.85 6.88
C ILE A 208 0.41 8.83 7.96
N SER A 209 1.22 7.83 7.66
CA SER A 209 1.66 6.84 8.65
C SER A 209 3.03 6.19 8.33
N PRO A 210 3.84 5.89 9.37
CA PRO A 210 3.70 6.41 10.72
C PRO A 210 4.16 7.87 10.79
N THR A 211 3.77 8.64 11.80
CA THR A 211 4.32 10.00 12.02
C THR A 211 5.19 10.06 13.26
N THR A 212 5.99 11.12 13.35
CA THR A 212 6.75 11.49 14.55
C THR A 212 6.25 12.81 15.11
N ARG A 213 6.52 13.09 16.39
CA ARG A 213 6.22 14.39 17.01
C ARG A 213 6.79 15.54 16.20
N GLY A 214 8.03 15.42 15.74
CA GLY A 214 8.68 16.46 14.93
C GLY A 214 7.95 16.76 13.61
N ILE A 215 7.45 15.74 12.91
CA ILE A 215 6.65 15.93 11.69
C ILE A 215 5.30 16.59 12.04
N ARG A 216 4.66 16.15 13.12
CA ARG A 216 3.37 16.71 13.59
C ARG A 216 3.50 18.18 13.99
N GLU A 217 4.57 18.55 14.70
CA GLU A 217 4.87 19.95 15.06
C GLU A 217 5.21 20.79 13.83
N ALA A 218 6.01 20.27 12.90
CA ALA A 218 6.32 20.97 11.65
C ALA A 218 5.04 21.26 10.83
N MET A 219 4.12 20.29 10.74
CA MET A 219 2.83 20.50 10.09
C MET A 219 1.99 21.57 10.79
N LYS A 220 1.92 21.56 12.13
CA LYS A 220 1.20 22.60 12.91
C LYS A 220 1.81 24.00 12.69
N ASN A 221 3.14 24.10 12.65
CA ASN A 221 3.85 25.37 12.42
C ASN A 221 3.58 25.96 11.04
N GLU A 222 3.34 25.12 10.03
CA GLU A 222 2.95 25.50 8.68
C GLU A 222 1.44 25.74 8.53
N GLY A 223 0.69 25.70 9.64
CA GLY A 223 -0.75 25.94 9.65
C GLY A 223 -1.58 24.79 9.09
N ILE A 224 -1.04 23.57 9.02
CA ILE A 224 -1.77 22.39 8.56
C ILE A 224 -2.59 21.83 9.73
N GLU A 225 -3.91 21.94 9.62
CA GLU A 225 -4.82 21.29 10.56
C GLU A 225 -4.98 19.80 10.23
N PHE A 226 -4.91 18.97 11.27
CA PHE A 226 -5.05 17.53 11.14
C PHE A 226 -5.66 16.90 12.38
N SER A 227 -6.18 15.68 12.22
CA SER A 227 -6.72 14.86 13.31
C SER A 227 -5.89 13.60 13.52
N LEU A 228 -5.93 13.04 14.73
CA LEU A 228 -5.31 11.77 15.09
C LEU A 228 -6.43 10.73 15.33
N PRO A 229 -6.97 10.10 14.27
CA PRO A 229 -8.22 9.34 14.33
C PRO A 229 -8.19 8.09 15.21
N LEU A 230 -7.00 7.59 15.58
CA LEU A 230 -6.84 6.46 16.50
C LEU A 230 -6.73 6.87 17.97
N ILE A 231 -6.66 8.18 18.23
CA ILE A 231 -6.67 8.75 19.56
C ILE A 231 -8.07 9.32 19.76
N LYS A 232 -8.74 8.88 20.83
CA LYS A 232 -10.00 9.52 21.23
C LYS A 232 -9.66 10.93 21.71
N GLU A 233 -9.98 11.94 20.90
CA GLU A 233 -10.09 13.30 21.43
C GLU A 233 -11.33 13.32 22.32
N ASN A 234 -11.13 13.39 23.64
CA ASN A 234 -12.19 13.72 24.59
C ASN A 234 -12.55 15.21 24.38
N GLY A 235 -13.24 15.51 23.28
CA GLY A 235 -13.90 16.80 23.02
C GLY A 235 -15.28 16.83 23.69
N PRO A 236 -15.79 17.99 24.11
CA PRO A 236 -17.00 18.10 24.90
C PRO A 236 -18.22 17.87 24.01
N GLU A 237 -18.60 16.62 23.80
CA GLU A 237 -19.90 16.30 23.20
C GLU A 237 -21.00 16.74 24.15
N LYS A 238 -21.87 17.60 23.61
CA LYS A 238 -23.08 18.10 24.24
C LYS A 238 -23.89 16.93 24.79
N ARG A 239 -23.89 16.78 26.12
CA ARG A 239 -24.87 16.00 26.88
C ARG A 239 -26.28 16.43 26.45
N LYS A 240 -26.91 15.66 25.57
CA LYS A 240 -28.37 15.61 25.47
C LYS A 240 -28.85 14.41 26.27
N ALA A 241 -29.66 14.73 27.27
CA ALA A 241 -30.20 13.83 28.27
C ALA A 241 -31.08 12.71 27.68
N SER A 242 -31.03 11.55 28.33
CA SER A 242 -31.98 10.41 28.35
C SER A 242 -31.14 9.12 28.32
N GLY A 243 -31.09 8.22 29.29
CA GLY A 243 -31.96 7.90 30.42
C GLY A 243 -31.85 6.39 30.63
N THR A 244 -31.31 5.96 31.77
CA THR A 244 -31.48 4.66 32.45
C THR A 244 -31.30 3.34 31.67
N GLY A 245 -30.29 2.55 32.06
CA GLY A 245 -30.20 1.12 31.73
C GLY A 245 -28.92 0.44 32.21
N LEU A 246 -28.96 -0.13 33.42
CA LEU A 246 -27.89 -0.90 34.09
C LEU A 246 -27.54 -2.20 33.32
N ARG A 247 -26.24 -2.47 33.10
CA ARG A 247 -25.64 -3.82 33.31
C ARG A 247 -24.11 -3.82 33.22
N HIS A 248 -23.50 -4.39 34.27
CA HIS A 248 -22.06 -4.64 34.46
C HIS A 248 -21.48 -5.69 33.49
N GLY A 249 -20.18 -5.56 33.22
CA GLY A 249 -19.29 -6.56 32.63
C GLY A 249 -17.89 -5.96 32.48
N GLU A 250 -17.04 -6.17 33.49
CA GLU A 250 -15.68 -5.64 33.63
C GLU A 250 -14.70 -6.28 32.65
N GLU A 251 -13.89 -5.48 31.95
CA GLU A 251 -12.52 -5.83 31.58
C GLU A 251 -11.65 -4.56 31.66
N GLN A 252 -10.57 -4.69 32.44
CA GLN A 252 -9.74 -3.62 32.97
C GLN A 252 -9.00 -2.84 31.88
N ALA A 253 -9.38 -1.58 31.71
CA ALA A 253 -8.48 -0.55 31.21
C ALA A 253 -8.08 0.32 32.40
N ILE A 254 -6.77 0.41 32.66
CA ILE A 254 -6.20 1.37 33.61
C ILE A 254 -6.46 2.76 33.01
N SER A 255 -7.56 3.37 33.42
CA SER A 255 -7.97 4.71 33.03
C SER A 255 -7.42 5.71 34.03
N ASP A 256 -6.54 6.61 33.57
CA ASP A 256 -6.18 7.86 34.25
C ASP A 256 -7.35 8.90 34.16
N GLU A 257 -8.60 8.43 34.26
CA GLU A 257 -9.80 9.27 34.42
C GLU A 257 -10.16 9.46 35.90
N ASP A 258 -9.25 9.12 36.82
CA ASP A 258 -9.35 9.38 38.26
C ASP A 258 -8.60 10.66 38.69
N GLU A 259 -8.51 11.70 37.85
CA GLU A 259 -8.04 13.01 38.33
C GLU A 259 -9.17 14.06 38.31
N GLU A 260 -9.81 14.41 37.19
CA GLU A 260 -10.79 15.52 37.22
C GLU A 260 -12.17 15.18 37.86
N GLU A 261 -12.65 13.93 37.77
CA GLU A 261 -13.87 13.50 38.48
C GLU A 261 -13.56 12.98 39.92
N SER A 262 -12.32 12.57 40.15
CA SER A 262 -11.78 12.08 41.43
C SER A 262 -11.54 13.18 42.48
N PHE A 263 -11.52 14.46 42.09
CA PHE A 263 -11.48 15.53 43.08
C PHE A 263 -12.86 15.88 43.67
N SER A 264 -13.96 15.39 43.11
CA SER A 264 -15.31 15.70 43.60
C SER A 264 -15.61 15.01 44.95
N TRP A 265 -15.22 13.75 45.13
CA TRP A 265 -15.33 13.05 46.41
C TRP A 265 -14.33 13.57 47.46
N LEU A 266 -13.17 14.08 47.01
CA LEU A 266 -12.17 14.74 47.88
C LEU A 266 -12.68 16.07 48.45
N GLU A 267 -13.55 16.76 47.70
CA GLU A 267 -14.34 17.93 48.13
C GLU A 267 -15.38 17.52 49.18
N GLU A 268 -16.04 16.38 49.00
CA GLU A 268 -17.05 15.83 49.93
C GLU A 268 -16.44 15.26 51.23
N MET A 269 -15.18 14.79 51.20
CA MET A 269 -14.45 14.25 52.36
C MET A 269 -13.53 15.26 53.07
N GLY A 270 -13.42 16.50 52.58
CA GLY A 270 -12.63 17.57 53.22
C GLY A 270 -11.11 17.37 53.21
N VAL A 271 -10.56 16.63 52.23
CA VAL A 271 -9.13 16.24 52.17
C VAL A 271 -8.32 17.04 51.12
N GLN A 272 -8.95 18.04 50.48
CA GLN A 272 -8.37 18.88 49.43
C GLN A 272 -7.00 19.48 49.81
N ASP A 273 -6.81 19.88 51.08
CA ASP A 273 -5.60 20.58 51.54
C ASP A 273 -4.35 19.68 51.70
N LYS A 274 -4.48 18.35 51.54
CA LYS A 274 -3.36 17.40 51.71
C LYS A 274 -2.80 16.81 50.42
N ILE A 275 -3.46 17.01 49.28
CA ILE A 275 -3.04 16.46 47.98
C ILE A 275 -2.56 17.61 47.11
N LYS A 276 -1.24 17.68 46.88
CA LYS A 276 -0.66 18.65 45.95
C LYS A 276 -1.18 18.36 44.54
N LYS A 277 -1.98 19.27 43.98
CA LYS A 277 -2.39 19.22 42.57
C LYS A 277 -1.14 19.07 41.68
N PRO A 278 -1.16 18.18 40.67
CA PRO A 278 -0.03 18.05 39.76
C PRO A 278 0.22 19.40 39.06
N ASP A 279 1.49 19.83 39.04
CA ASP A 279 1.90 21.09 38.44
C ASP A 279 1.57 21.09 36.93
N VAL A 280 1.19 22.23 36.35
CA VAL A 280 0.89 22.40 34.91
C VAL A 280 2.06 21.91 34.05
N LEU A 281 3.29 22.03 34.56
CA LEU A 281 4.50 21.51 33.94
C LEU A 281 4.50 19.97 33.86
N SER A 282 4.00 19.29 34.91
CA SER A 282 3.92 17.82 34.93
C SER A 282 2.86 17.30 33.96
N ILE A 283 1.74 18.00 33.79
CA ILE A 283 0.69 17.65 32.83
C ILE A 283 1.18 17.85 31.38
N LYS A 284 1.86 18.97 31.10
CA LYS A 284 2.49 19.20 29.79
C LYS A 284 3.55 18.13 29.49
N LEU A 285 4.39 17.80 30.46
CA LEU A 285 5.40 16.76 30.32
C LEU A 285 4.77 15.39 30.06
N ARG A 286 3.69 15.01 30.76
CA ARG A 286 2.96 13.76 30.52
C ARG A 286 2.37 13.70 29.11
N LYS A 287 1.78 14.80 28.62
CA LYS A 287 1.28 14.90 27.23
C LYS A 287 2.41 14.76 26.21
N GLU A 288 3.53 15.44 26.42
CA GLU A 288 4.71 15.32 25.55
C GLU A 288 5.30 13.91 25.54
N ILE A 289 5.38 13.26 26.70
CA ILE A 289 5.84 11.87 26.81
C ILE A 289 4.90 10.94 26.02
N HIS A 290 3.58 11.12 26.15
CA HIS A 290 2.60 10.32 25.43
C HIS A 290 2.71 10.51 23.91
N GLU A 291 2.85 11.75 23.44
CA GLU A 291 3.05 12.04 22.02
C GLU A 291 4.32 11.37 21.46
N VAL A 292 5.41 11.36 22.22
CA VAL A 292 6.67 10.71 21.80
C VAL A 292 6.55 9.19 21.82
N GLN A 293 5.82 8.62 22.79
CA GLN A 293 5.61 7.15 22.88
C GLN A 293 4.82 6.57 21.70
N MET A 294 3.99 7.39 21.05
CA MET A 294 3.22 6.99 19.87
C MET A 294 4.05 7.00 18.58
N ASP A 295 5.21 7.65 18.57
CA ASP A 295 6.00 7.80 17.35
C ASP A 295 6.35 6.44 16.74
N HIS A 296 6.29 6.37 15.41
CA HIS A 296 6.51 5.15 14.62
C HIS A 296 5.48 4.03 14.82
N ARG A 297 4.43 4.24 15.64
CA ARG A 297 3.33 3.27 15.83
C ARG A 297 2.13 3.58 14.93
N PRO A 298 1.25 2.59 14.66
CA PRO A 298 0.01 2.83 13.91
C PRO A 298 -0.84 3.96 14.51
N GLU A 299 -0.84 4.13 15.84
CA GLU A 299 -1.57 5.19 16.56
C GLU A 299 -1.16 6.61 16.14
N SER A 300 0.06 6.78 15.62
CA SER A 300 0.55 8.07 15.11
C SER A 300 -0.03 8.47 13.75
N VAL A 301 -0.97 7.70 13.19
CA VAL A 301 -1.59 8.04 11.90
C VAL A 301 -2.25 9.41 11.97
N VAL A 302 -1.96 10.25 10.99
CA VAL A 302 -2.51 11.60 10.85
C VAL A 302 -3.48 11.63 9.69
N LEU A 303 -4.65 12.24 9.89
CA LEU A 303 -5.65 12.49 8.86
C LEU A 303 -5.80 14.00 8.60
N VAL A 304 -5.46 14.41 7.38
CA VAL A 304 -5.65 15.76 6.86
C VAL A 304 -6.82 15.76 5.88
N LYS A 305 -7.72 16.75 5.96
CA LYS A 305 -8.92 16.84 5.11
C LYS A 305 -9.05 18.18 4.40
N GLY A 306 -9.73 18.18 3.25
CA GLY A 306 -10.19 19.38 2.57
C GLY A 306 -9.05 20.28 2.09
N MET A 307 -9.14 21.59 2.30
CA MET A 307 -8.13 22.53 1.79
C MET A 307 -6.73 22.29 2.37
N ASN A 308 -6.64 21.73 3.58
CA ASN A 308 -5.37 21.46 4.26
C ASN A 308 -4.51 20.44 3.50
N THR A 309 -5.09 19.61 2.62
CA THR A 309 -4.32 18.69 1.78
C THR A 309 -3.49 19.42 0.73
N PHE A 310 -3.90 20.62 0.30
CA PHE A 310 -3.10 21.46 -0.59
C PHE A 310 -1.95 22.15 0.18
N THR A 311 -2.19 22.60 1.40
CA THR A 311 -1.12 23.10 2.27
C THR A 311 -0.10 22.00 2.56
N LEU A 312 -0.56 20.76 2.80
CA LEU A 312 0.28 19.58 2.95
C LEU A 312 1.14 19.31 1.70
N LEU A 313 0.57 19.41 0.49
CA LEU A 313 1.32 19.30 -0.76
C LEU A 313 2.50 20.30 -0.79
N ASN A 314 2.23 21.57 -0.49
CA ASN A 314 3.26 22.62 -0.48
C ASN A 314 4.31 22.40 0.62
N PHE A 315 3.89 21.96 1.80
CA PHE A 315 4.80 21.59 2.88
C PHE A 315 5.75 20.49 2.42
N LEU A 316 5.23 19.40 1.85
CA LEU A 316 6.02 18.27 1.38
C LEU A 316 7.01 18.67 0.29
N ILE A 317 6.60 19.50 -0.68
CA ILE A 317 7.50 19.99 -1.75
C ILE A 317 8.72 20.72 -1.17
N ASN A 318 8.52 21.47 -0.08
CA ASN A 318 9.58 22.28 0.55
C ASN A 318 10.29 21.54 1.72
N CYS A 319 9.85 20.34 2.07
CA CYS A 319 10.32 19.62 3.25
C CYS A 319 11.61 18.84 2.96
N LYS A 320 12.75 19.39 3.41
CA LYS A 320 14.08 18.76 3.22
C LYS A 320 14.21 17.39 3.91
N SER A 321 13.46 17.14 4.98
CA SER A 321 13.55 15.89 5.75
C SER A 321 12.89 14.69 5.05
N LEU A 322 12.23 14.89 3.91
CA LEU A 322 11.64 13.80 3.11
C LEU A 322 12.67 12.90 2.44
N ILE A 323 13.88 13.43 2.22
CA ILE A 323 14.95 12.72 1.51
C ILE A 323 15.81 11.98 2.54
N ALA A 324 16.05 10.70 2.30
CA ALA A 324 16.94 9.91 3.14
C ALA A 324 18.38 10.42 3.01
N THR A 325 19.07 10.59 4.13
CA THR A 325 20.49 11.00 4.16
C THR A 325 21.45 9.82 4.02
N SER A 326 20.97 8.60 4.23
CA SER A 326 21.78 7.38 4.22
C SER A 326 20.99 6.20 3.64
N GLY A 327 21.71 5.13 3.30
CA GLY A 327 21.14 3.93 2.69
C GLY A 327 21.11 3.97 1.15
N PRO A 328 20.69 2.88 0.51
CA PRO A 328 20.74 2.69 -0.95
C PRO A 328 19.83 3.68 -1.71
N GLN A 329 18.90 4.33 -1.03
CA GLN A 329 17.96 5.29 -1.61
C GLN A 329 18.26 6.74 -1.16
N ALA A 330 19.42 6.98 -0.55
CA ALA A 330 19.83 8.29 -0.08
C ALA A 330 19.88 9.33 -1.21
N GLY A 331 19.49 10.57 -0.92
CA GLY A 331 19.48 11.67 -1.89
C GLY A 331 18.35 11.60 -2.93
N LEU A 332 17.57 10.52 -2.98
CA LEU A 332 16.50 10.38 -3.95
C LEU A 332 15.17 10.89 -3.39
N PRO A 333 14.34 11.58 -4.19
CA PRO A 333 13.04 12.06 -3.74
C PRO A 333 12.09 10.88 -3.43
N PRO A 334 11.00 11.12 -2.68
CA PRO A 334 10.00 10.09 -2.37
C PRO A 334 9.42 9.41 -3.61
N THR A 335 8.94 8.18 -3.45
CA THR A 335 8.30 7.45 -4.56
C THR A 335 6.81 7.75 -4.60
N LEU A 336 6.34 8.26 -5.75
CA LEU A 336 4.93 8.39 -6.09
C LEU A 336 4.44 7.08 -6.72
N LEU A 337 3.31 6.57 -6.24
CA LEU A 337 2.61 5.41 -6.81
C LEU A 337 1.18 5.79 -7.16
N SER A 338 0.75 5.50 -8.38
CA SER A 338 -0.60 5.87 -8.86
C SER A 338 -1.21 4.76 -9.72
N PRO A 339 -2.55 4.56 -9.67
CA PRO A 339 -3.27 3.72 -10.63
C PRO A 339 -3.28 4.32 -12.04
N VAL A 340 -3.19 5.65 -12.17
CA VAL A 340 -3.29 6.38 -13.43
C VAL A 340 -1.99 7.08 -13.80
N ALA A 341 -1.82 7.34 -15.11
CA ALA A 341 -0.68 8.08 -15.63
C ALA A 341 -0.69 9.53 -15.12
N PHE A 342 0.50 10.06 -14.88
CA PHE A 342 0.72 11.46 -14.50
C PHE A 342 2.04 11.96 -15.10
N ARG A 343 2.25 13.28 -15.08
CA ARG A 343 3.48 13.87 -15.62
C ARG A 343 4.72 13.28 -14.92
N GLY A 344 5.72 12.89 -15.70
CA GLY A 344 6.96 12.29 -15.20
C GLY A 344 6.84 10.81 -14.81
N ALA A 345 5.64 10.24 -14.78
CA ALA A 345 5.44 8.85 -14.40
C ALA A 345 6.00 7.87 -15.44
N THR A 346 6.64 6.82 -14.94
CA THR A 346 7.06 5.68 -15.75
C THR A 346 6.11 4.53 -15.48
N MET A 347 5.61 3.92 -16.55
CA MET A 347 4.84 2.69 -16.46
C MET A 347 5.74 1.56 -15.94
N GLN A 348 5.25 0.85 -14.94
CA GLN A 348 5.89 -0.33 -14.37
C GLN A 348 4.90 -1.49 -14.34
N MET A 349 5.42 -2.70 -14.20
CA MET A 349 4.62 -3.91 -14.21
C MET A 349 4.95 -4.80 -13.01
N LEU A 350 3.91 -5.30 -12.35
CA LEU A 350 4.01 -6.31 -11.31
C LEU A 350 4.55 -7.60 -11.91
N LYS A 351 5.40 -8.31 -11.16
CA LYS A 351 5.99 -9.57 -11.61
C LYS A 351 5.06 -10.71 -11.21
N ALA A 352 4.48 -11.38 -12.21
CA ALA A 352 3.66 -12.57 -12.02
C ALA A 352 4.45 -13.84 -12.38
N ARG A 353 4.23 -14.92 -11.62
CA ARG A 353 4.78 -16.25 -11.88
C ARG A 353 3.79 -17.30 -11.44
N SER A 354 3.42 -18.23 -12.31
CA SER A 354 2.67 -19.43 -11.92
C SER A 354 3.59 -20.64 -11.69
N VAL A 355 3.24 -21.45 -10.71
CA VAL A 355 3.96 -22.66 -10.31
C VAL A 355 2.97 -23.76 -9.99
N ASN A 356 3.24 -24.96 -10.49
CA ASN A 356 2.43 -26.15 -10.23
C ASN A 356 3.03 -26.92 -9.04
N VAL A 357 2.30 -27.01 -7.94
CA VAL A 357 2.72 -27.74 -6.73
C VAL A 357 1.87 -29.01 -6.62
N LYS A 358 2.49 -30.13 -6.26
CA LYS A 358 1.76 -31.36 -5.90
C LYS A 358 1.80 -31.49 -4.39
N THR A 359 0.66 -31.29 -3.74
CA THR A 359 0.55 -31.38 -2.28
C THR A 359 0.10 -32.79 -1.90
N GLN A 360 0.85 -33.45 -1.02
CA GLN A 360 0.52 -34.78 -0.52
C GLN A 360 -0.49 -34.64 0.64
N ALA A 361 -1.74 -35.04 0.42
CA ALA A 361 -2.76 -35.10 1.47
C ALA A 361 -2.93 -36.54 1.98
N LEU A 362 -3.56 -36.69 3.14
CA LEU A 362 -3.86 -38.00 3.78
C LEU A 362 -4.61 -38.97 2.85
N SER A 363 -5.32 -38.47 1.84
CA SER A 363 -6.10 -39.24 0.87
C SER A 363 -5.47 -39.30 -0.54
N GLY A 364 -4.18 -38.96 -0.71
CA GLY A 364 -3.45 -39.00 -1.98
C GLY A 364 -2.86 -37.65 -2.42
N TYR A 365 -2.16 -37.64 -3.56
CA TYR A 365 -1.62 -36.42 -4.17
C TYR A 365 -2.75 -35.57 -4.75
N ARG A 366 -2.89 -34.33 -4.28
CA ARG A 366 -3.75 -33.32 -4.92
C ARG A 366 -2.86 -32.31 -5.64
N ASN A 367 -3.17 -32.06 -6.91
CA ASN A 367 -2.53 -30.97 -7.65
C ASN A 367 -3.05 -29.65 -7.06
N GLN A 368 -2.13 -28.80 -6.62
CA GLN A 368 -2.42 -27.46 -6.14
C GLN A 368 -1.61 -26.48 -6.98
N PHE A 369 -2.32 -25.65 -7.72
CA PHE A 369 -1.70 -24.65 -8.58
C PHE A 369 -1.49 -23.38 -7.79
N SER A 370 -0.41 -22.66 -8.06
CA SER A 370 -0.11 -21.40 -7.38
C SER A 370 0.24 -20.30 -8.36
N LEU A 371 -0.20 -19.08 -8.07
CA LEU A 371 0.14 -17.87 -8.83
C LEU A 371 0.68 -16.84 -7.84
N GLU A 372 1.93 -16.45 -8.03
CA GLU A 372 2.62 -15.44 -7.24
C GLU A 372 2.68 -14.12 -8.02
N ILE A 373 2.27 -13.02 -7.38
CA ILE A 373 2.39 -11.66 -7.91
C ILE A 373 3.21 -10.82 -6.92
N THR A 374 4.25 -10.14 -7.40
CA THR A 374 5.16 -9.35 -6.55
C THR A 374 5.36 -7.93 -7.09
N GLY A 375 5.53 -6.98 -6.17
CA GLY A 375 5.69 -5.55 -6.45
C GLY A 375 4.78 -4.70 -5.55
N PRO A 376 4.65 -3.38 -5.79
CA PRO A 376 3.70 -2.53 -5.09
C PRO A 376 2.27 -2.80 -5.58
N ILE A 377 1.61 -3.80 -5.03
CA ILE A 377 0.22 -4.11 -5.36
C ILE A 377 -0.69 -3.12 -4.62
N MET A 378 -1.32 -2.23 -5.38
CA MET A 378 -2.27 -1.24 -4.87
C MET A 378 -3.70 -1.80 -4.78
N PRO A 379 -4.61 -1.14 -4.02
CA PRO A 379 -5.98 -1.60 -3.81
C PRO A 379 -6.74 -1.95 -5.10
N HIS A 380 -6.66 -1.11 -6.14
CA HIS A 380 -7.31 -1.35 -7.42
C HIS A 380 -6.78 -2.61 -8.14
N SER A 381 -5.47 -2.88 -8.07
CA SER A 381 -4.84 -4.05 -8.70
C SER A 381 -5.25 -5.32 -7.97
N LEU A 382 -5.27 -5.30 -6.64
CA LEU A 382 -5.74 -6.41 -5.81
C LEU A 382 -7.17 -6.80 -6.19
N HIS A 383 -8.10 -5.83 -6.17
CA HIS A 383 -9.50 -6.09 -6.52
C HIS A 383 -9.65 -6.57 -7.97
N SER A 384 -8.92 -5.97 -8.91
CA SER A 384 -8.95 -6.38 -10.32
C SER A 384 -8.51 -7.83 -10.49
N VAL A 385 -7.38 -8.23 -9.90
CA VAL A 385 -6.90 -9.62 -9.96
C VAL A 385 -7.90 -10.59 -9.30
N MET A 386 -8.48 -10.23 -8.16
CA MET A 386 -9.51 -11.04 -7.48
C MET A 386 -10.72 -11.28 -8.39
N MET A 387 -11.19 -10.27 -9.13
CA MET A 387 -12.29 -10.44 -10.10
C MET A 387 -11.91 -11.34 -11.29
N LEU A 388 -10.67 -11.24 -11.79
CA LEU A 388 -10.18 -12.13 -12.84
C LEU A 388 -10.16 -13.59 -12.35
N LEU A 389 -9.67 -13.80 -11.13
CA LEU A 389 -9.59 -15.12 -10.49
C LEU A 389 -10.96 -15.73 -10.20
N GLN A 390 -11.93 -14.91 -9.79
CA GLN A 390 -13.31 -15.35 -9.63
C GLN A 390 -13.85 -15.97 -10.93
N SER A 391 -13.51 -15.36 -12.07
CA SER A 391 -13.95 -15.81 -13.40
C SER A 391 -13.13 -17.00 -13.93
N SER A 392 -11.81 -17.00 -13.71
CA SER A 392 -10.90 -18.02 -14.24
C SER A 392 -10.80 -19.30 -13.40
N GLN A 393 -11.12 -19.22 -12.10
CA GLN A 393 -11.06 -20.35 -11.16
C GLN A 393 -12.44 -20.83 -10.71
N ASN A 394 -13.49 -20.51 -11.47
CA ASN A 394 -14.87 -20.91 -11.20
C ASN A 394 -15.32 -20.63 -9.75
N GLY A 395 -15.01 -19.44 -9.25
CA GLY A 395 -15.38 -19.03 -7.90
C GLY A 395 -14.68 -19.79 -6.75
N SER A 396 -13.53 -20.44 -7.01
CA SER A 396 -12.82 -21.24 -6.00
C SER A 396 -11.30 -21.00 -6.02
N PHE A 397 -10.78 -20.25 -5.05
CA PHE A 397 -9.35 -20.04 -4.84
C PHE A 397 -9.05 -19.57 -3.41
N SER A 398 -7.81 -19.67 -2.97
CA SER A 398 -7.31 -19.01 -1.76
C SER A 398 -6.18 -18.06 -2.10
N ALA A 399 -5.98 -17.04 -1.26
CA ALA A 399 -5.00 -15.98 -1.43
C ALA A 399 -4.31 -15.66 -0.10
N GLY A 400 -2.99 -15.80 -0.05
CA GLY A 400 -2.14 -15.20 0.97
C GLY A 400 -1.72 -13.79 0.54
N LEU A 401 -1.92 -12.81 1.42
CA LEU A 401 -1.70 -11.39 1.15
C LEU A 401 -0.60 -10.87 2.07
N TYR A 402 0.51 -10.43 1.50
CA TYR A 402 1.65 -9.93 2.27
C TYR A 402 1.70 -8.40 2.21
N THR A 403 1.24 -7.75 3.27
CA THR A 403 1.13 -6.30 3.36
C THR A 403 2.47 -5.62 3.62
N HIS A 404 2.67 -4.42 3.07
CA HIS A 404 3.67 -3.49 3.55
C HIS A 404 3.17 -2.86 4.85
N GLU A 405 3.61 -3.41 5.99
CA GLU A 405 3.08 -3.13 7.33
C GLU A 405 2.81 -1.65 7.66
N PRO A 406 3.69 -0.68 7.30
CA PRO A 406 3.43 0.75 7.56
C PRO A 406 2.13 1.30 6.96
N THR A 407 1.61 0.63 5.92
CA THR A 407 0.38 1.03 5.21
C THR A 407 -0.88 0.31 5.68
N ALA A 408 -0.77 -0.67 6.59
CA ALA A 408 -1.92 -1.43 7.10
C ALA A 408 -2.98 -0.52 7.74
N VAL A 409 -2.53 0.52 8.45
CA VAL A 409 -3.39 1.47 9.16
C VAL A 409 -4.21 2.38 8.21
N PHE A 410 -3.98 2.38 6.91
CA PHE A 410 -4.78 3.21 5.99
C PHE A 410 -6.23 2.74 5.81
N ASN A 411 -6.59 1.63 6.45
CA ASN A 411 -7.95 1.12 6.52
C ASN A 411 -8.81 1.76 7.61
N ILE A 412 -8.28 2.75 8.33
CA ILE A 412 -9.06 3.47 9.33
C ILE A 412 -10.17 4.30 8.67
N CYS A 413 -11.31 4.35 9.34
CA CYS A 413 -12.39 5.27 8.99
C CYS A 413 -12.92 5.92 10.27
N PRO A 414 -12.73 7.23 10.47
CA PRO A 414 -13.37 7.92 11.58
C PRO A 414 -14.91 7.92 11.42
N PRO A 415 -15.68 8.07 12.52
CA PRO A 415 -17.14 8.19 12.49
C PRO A 415 -17.58 9.35 11.58
N LYS A 416 -18.74 9.20 10.95
CA LYS A 416 -19.26 10.17 9.98
C LYS A 416 -20.67 10.59 10.34
N ASP A 417 -20.94 11.88 10.14
CA ASP A 417 -22.24 12.49 10.39
C ASP A 417 -23.15 12.49 9.15
N ASN A 418 -22.58 12.37 7.94
CA ASN A 418 -23.30 12.52 6.68
C ASN A 418 -23.19 11.30 5.77
N VAL A 419 -24.32 10.90 5.17
CA VAL A 419 -24.38 9.87 4.12
C VAL A 419 -24.14 10.53 2.77
N LEU A 420 -23.14 10.06 2.04
CA LEU A 420 -22.85 10.52 0.68
C LEU A 420 -23.83 9.93 -0.34
N ASP A 421 -24.18 10.75 -1.34
CA ASP A 421 -24.85 10.28 -2.55
C ASP A 421 -23.87 9.49 -3.41
N LYS A 422 -24.08 8.16 -3.48
CA LYS A 422 -23.18 7.23 -4.19
C LYS A 422 -23.25 7.40 -5.71
N GLU A 423 -24.40 7.80 -6.25
CA GLU A 423 -24.61 7.89 -7.69
C GLU A 423 -23.86 9.08 -8.27
N ALA A 424 -23.97 10.24 -7.62
CA ALA A 424 -23.21 11.45 -7.99
C ALA A 424 -21.69 11.22 -7.91
N VAL A 425 -21.22 10.58 -6.84
CA VAL A 425 -19.79 10.25 -6.67
C VAL A 425 -19.28 9.34 -7.80
N HIS A 426 -20.07 8.35 -8.18
CA HIS A 426 -19.69 7.42 -9.24
C HIS A 426 -19.64 8.11 -10.61
N GLU A 427 -20.57 9.02 -10.89
CA GLU A 427 -20.58 9.80 -12.14
C GLU A 427 -19.35 10.70 -12.26
N GLU A 428 -18.98 11.40 -11.17
CA GLU A 428 -17.82 12.29 -11.17
C GLU A 428 -16.48 11.54 -11.26
N LEU A 429 -16.40 10.33 -10.72
CA LEU A 429 -15.21 9.46 -10.76
C LEU A 429 -15.21 8.47 -11.94
N ALA A 430 -16.25 8.45 -12.79
CA ALA A 430 -16.37 7.49 -13.89
C ALA A 430 -15.16 7.52 -14.84
N ASN A 431 -14.55 8.69 -15.01
CA ASN A 431 -13.39 8.91 -15.89
C ASN A 431 -12.04 8.78 -15.17
N CYS A 432 -11.99 8.26 -13.94
CA CYS A 432 -10.76 8.13 -13.14
C CYS A 432 -9.84 6.98 -13.59
N GLY A 433 -10.18 6.29 -14.67
CA GLY A 433 -9.34 5.26 -15.28
C GLY A 433 -9.46 3.85 -14.67
N LEU A 434 -10.31 3.67 -13.65
CA LEU A 434 -10.56 2.37 -13.02
C LEU A 434 -11.81 1.68 -13.58
N HIS A 435 -11.86 0.36 -13.42
CA HIS A 435 -13.06 -0.43 -13.74
C HIS A 435 -14.21 -0.04 -12.78
N PRO A 436 -15.47 0.12 -13.24
CA PRO A 436 -16.59 0.57 -12.40
C PRO A 436 -16.78 -0.25 -11.12
N LYS A 437 -16.73 -1.59 -11.21
CA LYS A 437 -16.79 -2.47 -10.02
C LYS A 437 -15.66 -2.22 -9.01
N THR A 438 -14.46 -1.89 -9.49
CA THR A 438 -13.33 -1.55 -8.61
C THR A 438 -13.54 -0.18 -7.97
N LEU A 439 -14.10 0.77 -8.71
CA LEU A 439 -14.46 2.07 -8.18
C LEU A 439 -15.55 1.96 -7.10
N ASP A 440 -16.64 1.24 -7.36
CA ASP A 440 -17.69 0.97 -6.37
C ASP A 440 -17.12 0.33 -5.10
N HIS A 441 -16.24 -0.66 -5.27
CA HIS A 441 -15.54 -1.27 -4.14
C HIS A 441 -14.77 -0.21 -3.34
N LEU A 442 -13.93 0.62 -3.97
CA LEU A 442 -13.12 1.65 -3.28
C LEU A 442 -13.94 2.81 -2.68
N CYS A 443 -15.15 3.08 -3.17
CA CYS A 443 -16.06 4.07 -2.59
C CYS A 443 -16.62 3.63 -1.22
N ARG A 444 -16.60 2.33 -0.92
CA ARG A 444 -17.13 1.79 0.34
C ARG A 444 -16.31 2.21 1.54
N THR A 445 -16.99 2.29 2.68
CA THR A 445 -16.34 2.61 3.94
C THR A 445 -15.47 1.42 4.38
N PRO A 446 -14.16 1.64 4.64
CA PRO A 446 -13.28 0.58 5.14
C PRO A 446 -13.73 0.04 6.50
N VAL A 447 -13.64 -1.28 6.67
CA VAL A 447 -14.05 -1.97 7.91
C VAL A 447 -12.88 -2.65 8.66
N LEU A 448 -11.69 -2.67 8.07
CA LEU A 448 -10.52 -3.37 8.62
C LEU A 448 -9.81 -2.58 9.74
N GLY A 449 -10.14 -1.29 9.92
CA GLY A 449 -9.57 -0.45 10.97
C GLY A 449 -8.05 -0.33 10.86
N LYS A 450 -7.30 -0.78 11.87
CA LYS A 450 -5.83 -0.76 11.86
C LYS A 450 -5.20 -1.93 11.11
N LEU A 451 -6.00 -2.95 10.78
CA LEU A 451 -5.54 -4.20 10.20
C LEU A 451 -5.60 -4.16 8.67
N SER A 452 -5.08 -5.19 8.05
CA SER A 452 -5.05 -5.36 6.60
C SER A 452 -5.34 -6.81 6.25
N LEU A 453 -5.95 -7.10 5.11
CA LEU A 453 -6.20 -8.47 4.70
C LEU A 453 -4.89 -9.27 4.63
N ARG A 454 -4.89 -10.43 5.30
CA ARG A 454 -3.78 -11.41 5.34
C ARG A 454 -4.13 -12.68 4.57
N HIS A 455 -5.38 -13.11 4.66
CA HIS A 455 -5.85 -14.31 3.98
C HIS A 455 -7.27 -14.10 3.43
N VAL A 456 -7.50 -14.59 2.22
CA VAL A 456 -8.81 -14.61 1.58
C VAL A 456 -9.01 -15.99 0.98
N GLU A 457 -10.15 -16.60 1.25
CA GLU A 457 -10.61 -17.84 0.65
C GLU A 457 -11.94 -17.53 -0.05
N MET A 458 -12.02 -17.88 -1.33
CA MET A 458 -13.27 -17.88 -2.08
C MET A 458 -13.70 -19.32 -2.32
N SER A 459 -14.93 -19.63 -1.92
CA SER A 459 -15.60 -20.90 -2.18
C SER A 459 -17.01 -20.61 -2.67
N ASP A 460 -17.41 -21.20 -3.79
CA ASP A 460 -18.74 -21.02 -4.40
C ASP A 460 -19.14 -19.54 -4.55
N TYR A 461 -18.18 -18.69 -4.97
CA TYR A 461 -18.35 -17.25 -5.14
C TYR A 461 -18.62 -16.45 -3.84
N ILE A 462 -18.40 -17.06 -2.68
CA ILE A 462 -18.50 -16.41 -1.37
C ILE A 462 -17.10 -16.19 -0.83
N TYR A 463 -16.81 -15.00 -0.32
CA TYR A 463 -15.55 -14.66 0.31
C TYR A 463 -15.57 -14.92 1.81
N ASN A 464 -14.53 -15.59 2.28
CA ASN A 464 -14.12 -15.71 3.67
C ASN A 464 -12.75 -15.05 3.80
N TRP A 465 -12.54 -14.20 4.79
CA TRP A 465 -11.29 -13.46 4.91
C TRP A 465 -10.83 -13.30 6.36
N ARG A 466 -9.54 -13.04 6.54
CA ARG A 466 -8.88 -12.75 7.81
C ARG A 466 -7.92 -11.57 7.65
N SER A 467 -7.85 -10.72 8.67
CA SER A 467 -7.07 -9.47 8.71
C SER A 467 -5.98 -9.51 9.75
#